data_AF-A0A3B8HZX1-F1
#
_entry.id   AF-A0A3B8HZX1-F1
#
_cell.length_a   1.000
_cell.length_b   1.000
_cell.length_c   1.000
_cell.angle_alpha   90.00
_cell.angle_beta   90.00
_cell.angle_gamma   90.00
#
_symmetry.space_group_name_H-M   'P 1'
#
loop_
_entity.id
_entity.type
_entity.pdbx_description
1 polymer ?
#
loop_
_entity_poly.entity_id
_entity_poly.type
_entity_poly.pdbx_seq_one_letter_code
_entity_poly.pdbx_strand_id
1 'polypeptide(L)' 'SAHADQAGLVNWLKHFVVPPKGIFLVHGEEEGQRALAEHIRRELHLPVHIPDWMDEFE' A
#
# COMPACT_ATOMS: atom_id res chain seq x y z
N SER A 1 -12.53 15.49 0.21
CA SER A 1 -11.56 14.52 -0.33
C SER A 1 -12.35 13.42 -1.03
N ALA A 2 -11.97 13.04 -2.26
CA ALA A 2 -12.55 11.90 -2.96
C ALA A 2 -11.69 10.63 -2.83
N HIS A 3 -10.72 10.63 -1.91
CA HIS A 3 -9.83 9.49 -1.65
C HIS A 3 -10.46 8.54 -0.63
N ALA A 4 -10.26 7.24 -0.84
CA ALA A 4 -10.58 6.23 0.16
C ALA A 4 -9.75 6.43 1.43
N ASP A 5 -10.33 6.12 2.58
CA ASP A 5 -9.60 6.06 3.84
C ASP A 5 -8.77 4.77 3.93
N GLN A 6 -8.00 4.61 5.02
CA GLN A 6 -7.16 3.43 5.23
C GLN A 6 -7.98 2.13 5.17
N ALA A 7 -9.15 2.09 5.82
CA ALA A 7 -10.00 0.91 5.85
C ALA A 7 -10.52 0.57 4.44
N GLY A 8 -10.95 1.57 3.68
CA GLY A 8 -11.39 1.43 2.30
C GLY A 8 -10.30 0.90 1.38
N LEU A 9 -9.06 1.39 1.52
CA LEU A 9 -7.91 0.91 0.75
C LEU A 9 -7.57 -0.56 1.07
N VAL A 10 -7.53 -0.94 2.34
CA VAL A 10 -7.27 -2.34 2.73
C VAL A 10 -8.40 -3.25 2.30
N ASN A 11 -9.65 -2.81 2.44
CA ASN A 11 -10.80 -3.56 1.96
C ASN A 11 -10.74 -3.76 0.45
N TRP A 12 -10.36 -2.73 -0.31
CA TRP A 12 -10.16 -2.84 -1.75
C TRP A 12 -9.08 -3.87 -2.11
N LEU A 13 -7.94 -3.88 -1.41
CA LEU A 13 -6.89 -4.88 -1.61
C LEU A 13 -7.36 -6.32 -1.30
N LYS A 14 -8.23 -6.52 -0.31
CA LYS A 14 -8.79 -7.85 0.06
C LYS A 14 -9.68 -8.46 -1.04
N HIS A 15 -10.16 -7.66 -2.01
CA HIS A 15 -11.06 -8.13 -3.06
C HIS A 15 -10.34 -8.58 -4.36
N PHE A 16 -9.01 -8.57 -4.39
CA PHE A 16 -8.27 -9.16 -5.50
C PHE A 16 -8.39 -10.69 -5.46
N VAL A 17 -8.89 -11.30 -6.55
CA VAL A 17 -9.00 -12.76 -6.67
C VAL A 17 -7.62 -13.42 -6.64
N VAL A 18 -6.64 -12.81 -7.31
CA VAL A 18 -5.23 -13.19 -7.24
C VAL A 18 -4.51 -12.07 -6.50
N PRO A 19 -3.95 -12.35 -5.30
CA PRO A 19 -3.21 -11.33 -4.56
C PRO A 19 -2.03 -10.81 -5.38
N PRO A 20 -1.74 -9.49 -5.32
CA PRO A 20 -0.56 -8.95 -5.98
C PRO A 20 0.70 -9.53 -5.35
N LYS A 21 1.77 -9.63 -6.15
CA LYS A 21 3.08 -10.09 -5.64
C LYS A 21 3.75 -9.07 -4.72
N GLY A 22 3.37 -7.80 -4.84
CA GLY A 22 3.82 -6.70 -4.01
C GLY A 22 3.07 -5.41 -4.34
N ILE A 23 3.17 -4.44 -3.43
CA ILE A 23 2.45 -3.17 -3.52
C ILE A 23 3.45 -2.02 -3.43
N PHE A 24 3.28 -1.00 -4.27
CA PHE A 24 4.02 0.26 -4.19
C PHE A 24 3.09 1.37 -3.68
N LEU A 25 3.44 2.00 -2.56
CA LEU A 25 2.72 3.17 -2.05
C LEU A 25 3.45 4.43 -2.48
N VAL A 26 2.80 5.30 -3.25
CA VAL A 26 3.45 6.46 -3.88
C VAL A 26 2.94 7.80 -3.39
N HIS A 27 1.67 8.13 -3.66
CA HIS A 27 1.13 9.44 -3.34
C HIS A 27 0.63 9.46 -1.89
N GLY A 28 1.23 10.27 -1.03
CA GLY A 28 0.82 10.43 0.35
C GLY A 28 1.91 11.14 1.16
N GLU A 29 1.57 11.51 2.38
CA GLU A 29 2.57 11.96 3.37
C GLU A 29 3.35 10.75 3.87
N GLU A 30 4.65 10.94 4.14
CA GLU A 30 5.57 9.86 4.52
C GLU A 30 5.05 9.03 5.71
N GLU A 31 4.55 9.71 6.75
CA GLU A 31 4.00 9.05 7.95
C GLU A 31 2.74 8.23 7.60
N GLY A 32 1.86 8.77 6.77
CA GLY A 32 0.65 8.09 6.30
C GLY A 32 0.97 6.85 5.46
N GLN A 33 1.97 6.94 4.58
CA GLN A 33 2.45 5.81 3.80
C GLN A 33 3.06 4.72 4.68
N ARG A 34 3.91 5.10 5.65
CA ARG A 34 4.50 4.15 6.61
C ARG A 34 3.43 3.43 7.43
N ALA A 35 2.44 4.16 7.95
CA ALA A 35 1.33 3.59 8.71
C ALA A 35 0.49 2.62 7.87
N LEU A 36 0.16 3.01 6.62
CA LEU A 36 -0.59 2.15 5.71
C LEU A 36 0.21 0.91 5.31
N ALA A 37 1.52 1.04 5.05
CA ALA A 37 2.39 -0.08 4.72
C ALA A 37 2.44 -1.13 5.84
N GLU A 38 2.62 -0.69 7.08
CA GLU A 38 2.59 -1.58 8.25
C GLU A 38 1.24 -2.28 8.39
N HIS A 39 0.14 -1.55 8.18
CA HIS A 39 -1.19 -2.13 8.27
C HIS A 39 -1.42 -3.20 7.19
N ILE A 40 -1.03 -2.92 5.93
CA ILE A 40 -1.12 -3.89 4.82
C ILE A 40 -0.24 -5.12 5.09
N ARG A 41 1.02 -4.94 5.54
CA ARG A 41 1.92 -6.05 5.85
C ARG A 41 1.35 -6.96 6.93
N ARG A 42 0.77 -6.38 7.98
CA ARG A 42 0.17 -7.14 9.10
C ARG A 42 -1.11 -7.87 8.71
N GLU A 43 -1.98 -7.21 7.95
CA GLU A 43 -3.30 -7.75 7.60
C GLU A 43 -3.25 -8.74 6.43
N LEU A 44 -2.48 -8.42 5.39
CA LEU A 44 -2.50 -9.14 4.11
C LEU A 44 -1.25 -9.98 3.88
N HIS A 45 -0.21 -9.83 4.71
CA HIS A 45 1.07 -10.53 4.57
C HIS A 45 1.72 -10.30 3.18
N LEU A 46 1.46 -9.13 2.58
CA LEU A 46 1.98 -8.72 1.29
C LEU A 46 3.21 -7.84 1.45
N PRO A 47 4.23 -7.96 0.57
CA PRO A 47 5.33 -7.02 0.56
C PRO A 47 4.84 -5.65 0.07
N VAL A 48 5.29 -4.60 0.75
CA VAL A 48 4.93 -3.22 0.46
C VAL A 48 6.20 -2.39 0.37
N HIS A 49 6.33 -1.59 -0.69
CA HIS A 49 7.45 -0.72 -0.96
C HIS A 49 6.97 0.74 -0.99
N ILE A 50 7.74 1.63 -0.38
CA ILE A 50 7.56 3.08 -0.49
C ILE A 50 8.82 3.55 -1.23
N PRO A 51 8.74 3.76 -2.56
CA PRO A 51 9.90 4.16 -3.33
C PRO A 51 10.29 5.61 -3.01
N ASP A 52 11.58 5.86 -2.97
CA ASP A 52 12.13 7.21 -2.92
C ASP A 52 12.15 7.84 -4.32
N TRP A 53 12.34 9.16 -4.37
CA TRP A 53 12.42 9.87 -5.63
C TRP A 53 13.59 9.36 -6.47
N MET A 54 13.30 8.98 -7.72
CA MET A 54 14.22 8.36 -8.69
C MET A 54 14.59 6.90 -8.43
N ASP A 55 13.91 6.20 -7.51
CA ASP A 55 14.06 4.75 -7.41
C ASP A 55 13.54 4.05 -8.67
N GLU A 56 14.23 2.98 -9.07
CA GLU A 56 13.89 2.10 -10.18
C GLU A 56 13.81 0.65 -9.69
N PHE A 57 12.84 -0.11 -10.21
CA PHE A 57 12.61 -1.51 -9.87
C PHE A 57 12.56 -2.32 -11.17
N GLU A 58 13.31 -3.43 -11.22
CA GLU A 58 13.35 -4.38 -12.35
C GLU A 58 12.23 -5.43 -12.32
#